data_AF-K1PJB5-F1
#
_entry.id   AF-K1PJB5-F1
#
_cell.length_a   1.000
_cell.length_b   1.000
_cell.length_c   1.000
_cell.angle_alpha   90.00
_cell.angle_beta   90.00
_cell.angle_gamma   90.00
#
_symmetry.space_group_name_H-M   'P 1'
#
loop_
_entity.id
_entity.type
_entity.pdbx_description
1 polymer ?
#
loop_
_entity_poly.entity_id
_entity_poly.type
_entity_poly.pdbx_seq_one_letter_code
_entity_poly.pdbx_strand_id
1 'polypeptide(L)' 'MAAEFNGYDEDEEENPDFSKDPTYQIDLQAYLTEFLQSLSQQACYSTFSSHHNDSEKHFLRTIYINV' A
#
# COMPACT_ATOMS: atom_id res chain seq x y z
N MET A 1 -17.30 -36.13 -4.01
CA MET A 1 -17.84 -34.95 -3.31
C MET A 1 -16.72 -33.93 -3.26
N ALA A 2 -16.90 -32.76 -3.89
CA ALA A 2 -15.96 -31.66 -3.73
C ALA A 2 -16.04 -31.19 -2.27
N ALA A 3 -14.89 -31.07 -1.60
CA ALA A 3 -14.83 -30.47 -0.28
C ALA A 3 -15.17 -28.99 -0.43
N GLU A 4 -16.28 -28.57 0.18
CA GLU A 4 -16.66 -27.18 0.29
C GLU A 4 -15.60 -26.49 1.16
N PHE A 5 -14.83 -25.57 0.56
CA PHE A 5 -13.84 -24.77 1.27
C PHE A 5 -14.58 -23.78 2.18
N ASN A 6 -14.86 -24.18 3.41
CA ASN A 6 -15.43 -23.36 4.46
C ASN A 6 -14.31 -22.77 5.34
N GLY A 7 -13.37 -22.04 4.73
CA GLY A 7 -12.10 -21.64 5.34
C GLY A 7 -12.00 -20.18 5.78
N TYR A 8 -13.11 -19.55 6.14
CA TYR A 8 -13.10 -18.30 6.90
C TYR A 8 -13.73 -18.57 8.27
N ASP A 9 -13.11 -19.46 9.05
CA ASP A 9 -13.32 -19.46 10.49
C ASP A 9 -12.75 -18.13 11.03
N GLU A 10 -13.59 -17.39 11.76
CA GLU A 10 -13.30 -16.10 12.41
C GLU A 10 -12.31 -16.20 13.59
N ASP A 11 -11.63 -17.33 13.73
CA ASP A 11 -10.48 -17.48 14.61
C ASP A 11 -9.22 -17.21 13.77
N GLU A 12 -8.94 -15.93 13.53
CA GLU A 12 -7.60 -15.48 13.11
C GLU A 12 -6.60 -15.90 14.20
N GLU A 13 -6.13 -17.15 14.18
CA GLU A 13 -4.85 -17.50 14.76
C GLU A 13 -3.82 -16.63 14.04
N GLU A 14 -3.55 -15.45 14.62
CA GLU A 14 -2.58 -14.47 14.17
C GLU A 14 -1.31 -15.23 13.82
N ASN A 15 -1.03 -15.36 12.51
CA ASN A 15 -0.01 -16.27 12.02
C ASN A 15 1.26 -16.06 12.85
N PRO A 16 1.81 -17.08 13.53
CA PRO A 16 2.92 -16.88 14.48
C PRO A 16 4.24 -16.42 13.82
N ASP A 17 4.23 -16.27 12.50
CA ASP A 17 5.29 -15.72 11.67
C ASP A 17 5.06 -14.26 11.25
N PHE A 18 3.84 -13.72 11.46
CA PHE A 18 3.51 -12.34 11.10
C PHE A 18 4.42 -11.36 11.85
N SER A 19 4.68 -11.60 13.13
CA SER A 19 5.63 -10.81 13.94
C SER A 19 7.11 -11.02 13.59
N LYS A 20 7.44 -12.06 12.81
CA LYS A 20 8.79 -12.35 12.34
C LYS A 20 9.04 -11.80 10.94
N ASP A 21 8.01 -11.33 10.25
CA ASP A 21 8.17 -10.65 8.98
C ASP A 21 8.93 -9.32 9.22
N PRO A 22 10.06 -9.09 8.52
CA PRO A 22 10.76 -7.81 8.61
C PRO A 22 9.90 -6.60 8.24
N THR A 23 8.77 -6.81 7.55
CA THR A 23 7.80 -5.77 7.23
C THR A 23 6.76 -5.51 8.33
N TYR A 24 6.66 -6.36 9.35
CA TYR A 24 5.68 -6.21 10.44
C TYR A 24 5.86 -4.94 11.26
N GLN A 25 7.11 -4.52 11.44
CA GLN A 25 7.45 -3.31 12.20
C GLN A 25 7.48 -2.05 11.33
N ILE A 26 7.19 -2.17 10.03
CA ILE A 26 7.19 -1.02 9.13
C ILE A 26 5.91 -0.23 9.38
N ASP A 27 6.07 1.05 9.68
CA ASP A 27 4.98 2.00 9.54
C ASP A 27 4.64 2.11 8.05
N LEU A 28 3.59 1.38 7.65
CA LEU A 28 3.14 1.29 6.27
C LEU A 28 2.80 2.68 5.71
N GLN A 29 2.20 3.55 6.53
CA GLN A 29 1.84 4.89 6.09
C GLN A 29 3.08 5.73 5.81
N ALA A 30 4.07 5.70 6.70
CA ALA A 30 5.33 6.41 6.51
C ALA A 30 6.08 5.86 5.27
N TYR A 31 6.21 4.55 5.16
CA TYR A 31 6.90 3.89 4.05
C TYR A 31 6.29 4.22 2.69
N LEU A 32 4.96 4.11 2.57
CA LEU A 32 4.26 4.44 1.33
C LEU A 32 4.37 5.92 0.99
N THR A 33 4.33 6.80 1.99
CA THR A 33 4.50 8.25 1.79
C THR A 33 5.89 8.57 1.25
N GLU A 34 6.94 8.03 1.86
CA GLU A 34 8.33 8.20 1.41
C GLU A 34 8.57 7.61 0.01
N PHE A 35 7.99 6.44 -0.26
CA PHE A 35 8.04 5.80 -1.57
C PHE A 35 7.41 6.66 -2.64
N LEU A 36 6.19 7.15 -2.41
CA LEU A 36 5.47 8.01 -3.36
C LEU A 36 6.21 9.34 -3.57
N GLN A 37 6.76 9.94 -2.52
CA GLN A 37 7.58 11.16 -2.64
C GLN A 37 8.82 10.91 -3.51
N SER A 38 9.55 9.82 -3.25
CA SER A 38 10.72 9.44 -4.03
C SER A 38 10.37 9.14 -5.49
N LEU A 39 9.25 8.43 -5.71
CA LEU A 39 8.75 8.11 -7.04
C LEU A 39 8.39 9.39 -7.81
N SER A 40 7.79 10.38 -7.15
CA SER A 40 7.37 11.61 -7.80
C SER A 40 8.51 12.46 -8.36
N GLN A 41 9.71 12.30 -7.82
CA GLN A 41 10.91 12.98 -8.30
C GLN A 41 11.48 12.32 -9.56
N GLN A 42 11.06 11.11 -9.90
CA GLN A 42 11.52 10.41 -11.08
C GLN A 42 10.84 10.94 -12.34
N ALA A 43 11.61 11.10 -13.42
CA ALA A 43 11.10 11.62 -14.69
C ALA A 43 9.94 10.80 -15.27
N CYS A 44 9.89 9.49 -14.96
CA CYS A 44 8.82 8.59 -15.39
C CYS A 44 7.47 8.91 -14.74
N TYR A 45 7.45 9.55 -13.56
CA TYR A 45 6.21 9.84 -12.84
C TYR A 45 5.30 10.84 -13.56
N SER A 46 5.87 11.68 -14.42
CA SER A 46 5.10 12.60 -15.27
C SER A 46 4.09 11.90 -16.19
N THR A 47 4.40 10.69 -16.65
CA THR A 47 3.47 9.88 -17.44
C THR A 47 2.39 9.25 -16.56
N PHE A 48 2.77 8.78 -15.38
CA PHE A 48 1.85 8.14 -14.42
C PHE A 48 0.88 9.14 -13.77
N SER A 49 1.30 10.39 -13.56
CA SER A 49 0.48 11.41 -12.91
C SER A 49 -0.82 11.71 -13.67
N SER A 50 -0.78 11.57 -15.00
CA SER A 50 -1.94 11.75 -15.88
C SER A 50 -3.03 10.69 -15.70
N HIS A 51 -2.69 9.52 -15.14
CA HIS A 51 -3.62 8.41 -14.92
C HIS A 51 -4.29 8.42 -13.54
N HIS A 52 -3.89 9.32 -12.64
CA HIS A 52 -4.52 9.42 -11.32
C HIS A 52 -5.94 9.99 -11.39
N ASN A 53 -6.83 9.42 -10.59
CA ASN A 53 -8.16 9.98 -10.35
C ASN A 53 -8.08 11.22 -9.42
N ASP A 54 -9.17 11.99 -9.33
CA ASP A 54 -9.17 13.24 -8.56
C ASP A 54 -8.93 13.02 -7.06
N SER A 55 -9.38 11.89 -6.51
CA SER A 55 -9.16 11.50 -5.11
C SER A 55 -7.70 11.17 -4.81
N GLU A 56 -7.04 10.42 -5.69
CA GLU A 56 -5.61 10.12 -5.62
C GLU A 56 -4.78 11.40 -5.75
N LYS A 57 -5.14 12.29 -6.68
CA LYS A 57 -4.47 13.59 -6.83
C LYS A 57 -4.60 14.44 -5.57
N HIS A 58 -5.76 14.43 -4.92
CA HIS A 58 -5.96 15.14 -3.66
C HIS A 58 -5.08 14.57 -2.54
N PHE A 59 -4.99 13.25 -2.42
CA PHE A 59 -4.12 12.59 -1.46
C PHE A 59 -2.63 12.87 -1.73
N LEU A 60 -2.20 12.77 -2.99
CA LEU A 60 -0.83 13.07 -3.42
C LEU A 60 -0.44 14.53 -3.11
N ARG A 61 -1.35 15.48 -3.34
CA ARG A 61 -1.14 16.89 -2.94
C ARG A 61 -1.01 17.06 -1.42
N THR A 62 -1.74 16.27 -0.64
CA THR A 62 -1.68 16.29 0.84
C THR A 62 -0.31 15.85 1.36
N ILE A 63 0.37 14.94 0.64
CA ILE A 63 1.73 14.49 0.94
C ILE A 63 2.83 15.25 0.18
N TYR A 64 2.52 16.45 -0.32
CA TYR A 64 3.41 17.38 -1.03
C TYR A 64 3.97 16.87 -2.36
N ILE A 65 3.26 15.96 -3.02
CA ILE A 65 3.60 15.48 -4.36
C ILE A 65 2.86 16.33 -5.40
N ASN A 66 3.63 16.89 -6.33
CA ASN A 66 3.07 17.73 -7.40
C ASN A 66 2.61 16.85 -8.57
N VAL A 67 1.30 16.66 -8.68
CA VAL A 67 0.59 15.92 -9.74
C VAL A 67 -0.36 16.80 -10.54
#